data_AF-A0A381RNN9-F1
#
_entry.id   AF-A0A381RNN9-F1
#
_cell.length_a   1.000
_cell.length_b   1.000
_cell.length_c   1.000
_cell.angle_alpha   90.00
_cell.angle_beta   90.00
_cell.angle_gamma   90.00
#
_symmetry.space_group_name_H-M   'P 1'
#
loop_
_entity.id
_entity.type
_entity.pdbx_description
1 polymer ?
#
loop_
_entity_poly.entity_id
_entity_poly.type
_entity_poly.pdbx_seq_one_letter_code
_entity_poly.pdbx_strand_id
1 'polypeptide(L)'
;VAGIILGVVLSMVGITIAWSLYIFFGGHSIETWLASLFFGAGLGSGIAAFVAWLHLDRETSLVLGLTALIVVGAGIAGAWGGYEYGSHQEVECCAMPTVSPVYYTALGSAVVANVAGLAFATSRAFLTRKRHTQFPNAMH
;
A
#
# COMPACT_ATOMS: atom_id res chain seq x y z
N VAL A 1 -2.11 8.65 10.69
CA VAL A 1 -0.87 8.23 11.39
C VAL A 1 -0.93 6.76 11.80
N ALA A 2 -1.92 6.32 12.60
CA ALA A 2 -2.03 4.92 13.02
C ALA A 2 -2.02 3.90 11.86
N GLY A 3 -2.76 4.18 10.77
CA GLY A 3 -2.78 3.32 9.57
C GLY A 3 -1.45 3.24 8.82
N ILE A 4 -0.60 4.27 8.91
CA ILE A 4 0.74 4.26 8.31
C ILE A 4 1.68 3.41 9.16
N ILE A 5 1.66 3.57 10.49
CA ILE A 5 2.47 2.76 11.41
C ILE A 5 2.13 1.28 11.26
N LEU A 6 0.83 0.95 11.30
CA LEU A 6 0.34 -0.40 11.07
C LEU A 6 0.77 -0.90 9.68
N GLY A 7 0.67 -0.06 8.66
CA GLY A 7 1.11 -0.36 7.29
C GLY A 7 2.58 -0.74 7.22
N VAL A 8 3.47 0.03 7.85
CA VAL A 8 4.91 -0.28 7.87
C VAL A 8 5.17 -1.62 8.56
N VAL A 9 4.55 -1.87 9.71
CA VAL A 9 4.72 -3.13 10.45
C VAL A 9 4.23 -4.32 9.61
N LEU A 10 3.04 -4.21 9.01
CA LEU A 10 2.48 -5.30 8.22
C LEU A 10 3.24 -5.51 6.91
N SER A 11 3.78 -4.45 6.30
CA SER A 11 4.70 -4.55 5.15
C SER A 11 5.99 -5.29 5.53
N MET A 12 6.59 -5.00 6.70
CA MET A 12 7.76 -5.73 7.18
C MET A 12 7.47 -7.22 7.36
N VAL A 13 6.32 -7.57 7.95
CA VAL A 13 5.87 -8.96 8.09
C VAL A 13 5.69 -9.61 6.71
N GLY A 14 5.00 -8.94 5.78
CA GLY A 14 4.81 -9.43 4.42
C GLY A 14 6.12 -9.65 3.66
N ILE A 15 7.09 -8.73 3.83
CA ILE A 15 8.45 -8.86 3.30
C ILE A 15 9.15 -10.09 3.87
N THR A 16 9.09 -10.32 5.19
CA THR A 16 9.75 -11.49 5.80
C THR A 16 9.14 -12.81 5.34
N ILE A 17 7.82 -12.86 5.13
CA ILE A 17 7.14 -14.03 4.59
C ILE A 17 7.54 -14.25 3.13
N ALA A 18 7.52 -13.20 2.31
CA ALA A 18 7.92 -13.27 0.91
C ALA A 18 9.38 -13.73 0.73
N TRP A 19 10.28 -13.18 1.57
CA TRP A 19 11.68 -13.59 1.60
C TRP A 19 11.85 -15.06 1.99
N SER A 20 11.11 -15.52 3.01
CA SER A 20 11.15 -16.93 3.44
C SER A 20 10.69 -17.84 2.30
N LEU A 21 9.57 -17.51 1.65
CA LEU A 21 9.07 -18.27 0.49
C LEU A 21 10.09 -18.28 -0.64
N TYR A 22 10.71 -17.14 -0.97
CA TYR A 22 11.75 -17.07 -1.99
C TYR A 22 12.90 -18.05 -1.73
N ILE A 23 13.35 -18.17 -0.48
CA ILE A 23 14.41 -19.11 -0.08
C ILE A 23 13.93 -20.56 -0.19
N PHE A 24 12.77 -20.89 0.38
CA PHE A 24 12.26 -22.27 0.41
C PHE A 24 11.90 -22.80 -0.99
N PHE A 25 11.49 -21.93 -1.90
CA PHE A 25 11.20 -22.30 -3.29
C PHE A 25 12.42 -22.25 -4.21
N GLY A 26 13.62 -21.96 -3.68
CA GLY A 26 14.87 -21.98 -4.45
C GLY A 26 14.96 -20.87 -5.49
N GLY A 27 14.44 -19.68 -5.19
CA GLY A 27 14.56 -18.53 -6.08
C GLY A 27 16.03 -18.17 -6.33
N HIS A 28 16.39 -17.99 -7.60
CA HIS A 28 17.76 -17.65 -8.02
C HIS A 28 17.88 -16.27 -8.71
N SER A 29 16.75 -15.65 -9.08
CA SER A 29 16.76 -14.37 -9.81
C SER A 29 16.49 -13.18 -8.90
N ILE A 30 17.33 -12.16 -9.03
CA ILE A 30 17.18 -10.88 -8.32
C ILE A 30 15.83 -10.21 -8.63
N GLU A 31 15.34 -10.33 -9.86
CA GLU A 31 14.05 -9.78 -10.28
C GLU A 31 12.89 -10.45 -9.53
N THR A 32 12.95 -11.78 -9.39
CA THR A 32 11.92 -12.53 -8.65
C THR A 32 11.96 -12.22 -7.15
N TRP A 33 13.15 -11.95 -6.62
CA TRP A 33 13.31 -11.50 -5.24
C TRP A 33 12.68 -10.12 -5.03
N LEU A 34 13.01 -9.14 -5.87
CA LEU A 34 12.45 -7.78 -5.79
C LEU A 34 10.93 -7.77 -5.96
N ALA A 35 10.41 -8.52 -6.94
CA ALA A 35 8.97 -8.66 -7.14
C ALA A 35 8.31 -9.22 -5.87
N SER A 36 8.86 -10.28 -5.28
CA SER A 36 8.32 -10.88 -4.05
C SER A 36 8.28 -9.88 -2.88
N LEU A 37 9.31 -9.03 -2.76
CA LEU A 37 9.37 -7.97 -1.75
C LEU A 37 8.30 -6.90 -1.97
N PHE A 38 8.10 -6.43 -3.20
CA PHE A 38 7.09 -5.41 -3.51
C PHE A 38 5.68 -5.94 -3.29
N PHE A 39 5.43 -7.20 -3.67
CA PHE A 39 4.16 -7.86 -3.39
C PHE A 39 3.94 -8.07 -1.89
N GLY A 40 4.94 -8.54 -1.15
CA GLY A 40 4.85 -8.73 0.30
C GLY A 40 4.59 -7.41 1.04
N ALA A 41 5.35 -6.36 0.68
CA ALA A 41 5.18 -5.03 1.23
C ALA A 41 3.80 -4.43 0.90
N GLY A 42 3.39 -4.53 -0.37
CA GLY A 42 2.13 -4.00 -0.89
C GLY A 42 0.90 -4.72 -0.36
N LEU A 43 0.96 -6.04 -0.15
CA LEU A 43 -0.10 -6.78 0.51
C LEU A 43 -0.22 -6.41 1.99
N GLY A 44 0.92 -6.29 2.69
CA GLY A 44 0.94 -5.87 4.09
C GLY A 44 0.36 -4.47 4.28
N SER A 45 0.88 -3.46 3.57
CA SER A 45 0.34 -2.10 3.63
C SER A 45 -1.10 -2.03 3.13
N GLY A 46 -1.41 -2.82 2.10
CA GLY A 46 -2.74 -3.00 1.51
C GLY A 46 -3.79 -3.37 2.54
N ILE A 47 -3.53 -4.46 3.27
CA ILE A 47 -4.41 -4.97 4.34
C ILE A 47 -4.51 -3.96 5.47
N ALA A 48 -3.39 -3.37 5.90
CA ALA A 48 -3.39 -2.40 6.99
C ALA A 48 -4.21 -1.15 6.67
N ALA A 49 -4.03 -0.60 5.46
CA ALA A 49 -4.82 0.54 5.00
C ALA A 49 -6.27 0.14 4.78
N PHE A 50 -6.55 -1.03 4.19
CA PHE A 50 -7.91 -1.53 4.04
C PHE A 50 -8.64 -1.64 5.39
N VAL A 51 -8.01 -2.20 6.42
CA VAL A 51 -8.56 -2.29 7.78
C VAL A 51 -8.75 -0.90 8.41
N ALA A 52 -7.79 0.01 8.22
CA ALA A 52 -7.88 1.38 8.73
C ALA A 52 -9.07 2.15 8.13
N TRP A 53 -9.39 1.90 6.86
CA TRP A 53 -10.48 2.58 6.15
C TRP A 53 -11.80 1.79 6.15
N LEU A 54 -11.79 0.51 6.58
CA LEU A 54 -12.95 -0.39 6.58
C LEU A 54 -14.15 0.16 7.38
N HIS A 55 -13.87 0.92 8.45
CA HIS A 55 -14.93 1.53 9.25
C HIS A 55 -15.72 2.62 8.49
N LEU A 56 -15.11 3.21 7.46
CA LEU A 56 -15.73 4.22 6.61
C LEU A 56 -16.55 3.60 5.45
N ASP A 57 -16.27 2.33 5.12
CA ASP A 57 -16.73 1.63 3.91
C ASP A 57 -17.77 0.54 4.24
N ARG A 58 -18.74 0.80 5.13
CA ARG A 58 -19.84 -0.15 5.42
C ARG A 58 -20.85 -0.20 4.26
N GLU A 59 -20.48 -0.87 3.17
CA GLU A 59 -21.18 -0.85 1.87
C GLU A 59 -21.14 -2.22 1.15
N THR A 60 -21.71 -2.25 -0.06
CA THR A 60 -21.78 -3.43 -0.95
C THR A 60 -20.41 -4.08 -1.19
N SER A 61 -20.38 -5.42 -1.22
CA SER A 61 -19.15 -6.23 -1.37
C SER A 61 -18.27 -5.83 -2.57
N LEU A 62 -18.87 -5.33 -3.65
CA LEU A 62 -18.16 -4.86 -4.84
C LEU A 62 -17.27 -3.64 -4.53
N VAL A 63 -17.77 -2.68 -3.73
CA VAL A 63 -17.01 -1.48 -3.37
C VAL A 63 -15.84 -1.85 -2.47
N LEU A 64 -16.07 -2.75 -1.50
CA LEU A 64 -15.01 -3.31 -0.66
C LEU A 64 -13.89 -3.94 -1.50
N GLY A 65 -14.26 -4.74 -2.51
CA GLY A 65 -13.29 -5.37 -3.42
C GLY A 65 -12.48 -4.34 -4.22
N LEU A 66 -13.11 -3.28 -4.71
CA LEU A 66 -12.43 -2.19 -5.41
C LEU A 66 -11.46 -1.44 -4.49
N THR A 67 -11.88 -1.11 -3.26
CA THR A 67 -11.00 -0.47 -2.27
C THR A 67 -9.77 -1.35 -2.01
N ALA A 68 -9.97 -2.65 -1.79
CA ALA A 68 -8.86 -3.58 -1.56
C ALA A 68 -7.88 -3.62 -2.75
N LEU A 69 -8.40 -3.72 -3.98
CA LEU A 69 -7.58 -3.74 -5.19
C LEU A 69 -6.74 -2.46 -5.34
N ILE A 70 -7.37 -1.29 -5.14
CA ILE A 70 -6.71 0.01 -5.27
C ILE A 70 -5.61 0.16 -4.23
N VAL A 71 -5.89 -0.16 -2.98
CA VAL A 71 -4.96 0.06 -1.87
C VAL A 71 -3.79 -0.93 -1.94
N VAL A 72 -4.02 -2.18 -2.33
CA VAL A 72 -2.94 -3.17 -2.58
C VAL A 72 -2.11 -2.75 -3.79
N GLY A 73 -2.72 -2.38 -4.91
CA GLY A 73 -2.00 -1.95 -6.12
C GLY A 73 -1.16 -0.69 -5.88
N ALA A 74 -1.72 0.28 -5.17
CA ALA A 74 -1.01 1.47 -4.71
C ALA A 74 0.13 1.12 -3.75
N GLY A 75 -0.08 0.16 -2.85
CA GLY A 75 0.97 -0.35 -1.96
C GLY A 75 2.13 -1.00 -2.71
N ILE A 76 1.87 -1.78 -3.76
CA ILE A 76 2.92 -2.38 -4.60
C ILE A 76 3.70 -1.30 -5.36
N ALA A 77 2.99 -0.35 -5.99
CA ALA A 77 3.62 0.77 -6.69
C ALA A 77 4.45 1.65 -5.74
N GLY A 78 3.95 1.90 -4.54
CA GLY A 78 4.68 2.61 -3.49
C GLY A 78 5.90 1.85 -2.97
N ALA A 79 5.84 0.51 -2.93
CA ALA A 79 6.98 -0.33 -2.57
C ALA A 79 8.11 -0.23 -3.61
N TRP A 80 7.76 -0.28 -4.89
CA TRP A 80 8.71 -0.09 -5.99
C TRP A 80 9.31 1.32 -5.96
N GLY A 81 8.49 2.37 -5.87
CA GLY A 81 8.97 3.75 -5.80
C GLY A 81 9.85 4.02 -4.57
N GLY A 82 9.51 3.43 -3.43
CA GLY A 82 10.33 3.49 -2.22
C GLY A 82 11.66 2.76 -2.37
N TYR A 83 11.69 1.63 -3.07
CA TYR A 83 12.93 0.92 -3.39
C TYR A 83 13.85 1.76 -4.27
N GLU A 84 13.31 2.33 -5.34
CA GLU A 84 14.07 3.15 -6.29
C GLU A 84 14.64 4.40 -5.61
N TYR A 85 13.86 5.02 -4.73
CA TYR A 85 14.34 6.14 -3.91
C TYR A 85 15.47 5.72 -2.97
N GLY A 86 15.36 4.56 -2.33
CA GLY A 86 16.37 4.04 -1.42
C GLY A 86 17.64 3.52 -2.11
N SER A 87 17.54 3.04 -3.36
CA SER A 87 18.68 2.50 -4.13
C SER A 87 19.51 3.59 -4.82
N HIS A 88 18.89 4.73 -5.16
CA HIS A 88 19.55 5.87 -5.77
C HIS A 88 20.07 6.92 -4.77
N GLN A 89 19.95 6.66 -3.46
CA GLN A 89 20.47 7.57 -2.46
C GLN A 89 22.00 7.54 -2.47
N GLU A 90 22.62 8.62 -2.94
CA GLU A 90 24.08 8.80 -2.92
C GLU A 90 24.58 8.76 -1.47
N VAL A 91 25.10 7.61 -1.07
CA VAL A 91 25.85 7.46 0.18
C VAL A 91 27.22 8.09 -0.04
N GLU A 92 27.61 9.04 0.82
CA GLU A 92 28.98 9.54 0.88
C GLU A 92 29.94 8.34 0.93
N CYS A 93 30.98 8.37 0.08
CA CYS A 93 31.95 7.29 0.02
C CYS A 93 32.45 6.96 1.43
N CYS A 94 32.36 5.66 1.79
CA CYS A 94 32.74 5.07 3.08
C CYS A 94 31.70 5.13 4.22
N ALA A 95 30.49 5.64 3.99
CA ALA A 95 29.38 5.46 4.93
C ALA A 95 28.56 4.20 4.58
N MET A 96 28.42 3.26 5.52
CA MET A 96 27.37 2.24 5.39
C MET A 96 26.01 2.95 5.36
N PRO A 97 25.07 2.55 4.49
CA PRO A 97 23.71 3.09 4.50
C PRO A 97 23.14 2.97 5.92
N THR A 98 22.78 4.09 6.53
CA THR A 98 22.19 4.12 7.87
C THR A 98 20.82 3.44 7.91
N VAL A 99 20.15 3.38 6.75
CA VAL A 99 18.87 2.70 6.54
C VAL A 99 18.94 1.85 5.27
N SER A 100 18.35 0.65 5.32
CA SER A 100 18.32 -0.26 4.17
C SER A 100 17.26 0.19 3.14
N PRO A 101 17.46 -0.06 1.83
CA PRO A 101 16.44 0.18 0.81
C PRO A 101 15.08 -0.48 1.13
N VAL A 102 15.12 -1.61 1.85
CA VAL A 102 13.96 -2.36 2.34
C VAL A 102 13.10 -1.54 3.34
N TYR A 103 13.70 -0.61 4.08
CA TYR A 103 12.94 0.31 4.91
C TYR A 103 12.09 1.27 4.06
N TYR A 104 12.69 1.84 3.03
CA TYR A 104 12.00 2.76 2.13
C TYR A 104 10.93 2.07 1.29
N THR A 105 11.08 0.77 0.96
CA THR A 105 10.00 0.02 0.30
C THR A 105 8.76 -0.07 1.18
N ALA A 106 8.90 -0.43 2.45
CA ALA A 106 7.75 -0.50 3.35
C ALA A 106 7.16 0.86 3.67
N LEU A 107 8.00 1.88 3.83
CA LEU A 107 7.54 3.24 4.07
C LEU A 107 6.78 3.80 2.86
N GLY A 108 7.34 3.66 1.65
CA GLY A 108 6.69 4.06 0.40
C GLY A 108 5.39 3.30 0.18
N SER A 109 5.40 1.99 0.42
CA SER A 109 4.20 1.15 0.34
C SER A 109 3.10 1.62 1.30
N ALA A 110 3.43 1.82 2.58
CA ALA A 110 2.48 2.25 3.60
C ALA A 110 1.89 3.64 3.31
N VAL A 111 2.73 4.60 2.91
CA VAL A 111 2.30 5.97 2.59
C VAL A 111 1.36 5.97 1.39
N VAL A 112 1.78 5.35 0.27
CA VAL A 112 1.02 5.39 -0.98
C VAL A 112 -0.30 4.61 -0.85
N ALA A 113 -0.30 3.45 -0.18
CA ALA A 113 -1.52 2.70 0.11
C ALA A 113 -2.53 3.52 0.94
N ASN A 114 -2.08 4.19 2.00
CA ASN A 114 -2.95 5.02 2.83
C ASN A 114 -3.49 6.25 2.09
N VAL A 115 -2.66 6.92 1.28
CA VAL A 115 -3.06 8.05 0.44
C VAL A 115 -4.11 7.62 -0.59
N ALA A 116 -3.90 6.47 -1.25
CA ALA A 116 -4.86 5.93 -2.21
C ALA A 116 -6.19 5.57 -1.54
N GLY A 117 -6.15 4.94 -0.35
CA GLY A 117 -7.35 4.64 0.43
C GLY A 117 -8.13 5.91 0.80
N LEU A 118 -7.45 6.95 1.27
CA LEU A 118 -8.07 8.24 1.58
C LEU A 118 -8.64 8.94 0.33
N ALA A 119 -7.92 8.94 -0.78
CA ALA A 119 -8.37 9.54 -2.04
C ALA A 119 -9.61 8.81 -2.58
N PHE A 120 -9.63 7.47 -2.49
CA PHE A 120 -10.79 6.68 -2.89
C PHE A 120 -12.00 6.96 -2.00
N ALA A 121 -11.82 6.93 -0.68
CA ALA A 121 -12.88 7.23 0.28
C ALA A 121 -13.47 8.65 0.09
N THR A 122 -12.60 9.66 -0.09
CA THR A 122 -13.02 11.06 -0.27
C THR A 122 -13.70 11.31 -1.60
N SER A 123 -13.15 10.79 -2.71
CA SER A 123 -13.78 10.89 -4.03
C SER A 123 -15.14 10.21 -4.05
N ARG A 124 -15.28 9.05 -3.39
CA ARG A 124 -16.56 8.37 -3.23
C ARG A 124 -17.54 9.21 -2.43
N ALA A 125 -17.15 9.70 -1.26
CA ALA A 125 -18.01 10.54 -0.41
C ALA A 125 -18.50 11.79 -1.17
N PHE A 126 -17.65 12.37 -2.02
CA PHE A 126 -18.03 13.49 -2.87
C PHE A 126 -19.04 13.09 -3.96
N LEU A 127 -18.81 11.96 -4.64
CA LEU A 127 -19.71 11.45 -5.68
C LEU A 127 -21.08 11.04 -5.13
N THR A 128 -21.13 10.36 -3.98
CA THR A 128 -22.40 9.98 -3.33
C THR A 128 -23.17 11.19 -2.84
N ARG A 129 -22.49 12.20 -2.28
CA ARG A 129 -23.11 13.47 -1.90
C ARG A 129 -23.73 14.18 -3.12
N LYS A 130 -23.02 14.21 -4.25
CA LYS A 130 -23.50 14.80 -5.51
C LYS A 130 -24.73 14.06 -6.05
N ARG A 131 -24.73 12.72 -5.96
CA ARG A 131 -25.86 11.87 -6.35
C ARG A 131 -27.07 12.13 -5.46
N HIS A 132 -26.89 12.26 -4.14
CA HIS A 132 -27.96 12.57 -3.21
C HIS A 132 -28.56 13.97 -3.43
N THR A 133 -27.77 14.96 -3.90
CA THR A 133 -28.28 16.30 -4.28
C THR A 133 -28.94 16.36 -5.66
N GLN A 134 -28.82 15.30 -6.47
CA GLN A 134 -29.45 15.22 -7.79
C GLN A 134 -30.87 14.60 -7.72
N PHE A 135 -31.15 13.81 -6.69
CA PHE A 135 -32.47 13.23 -6.40
C PHE A 135 -33.44 14.00 -5.46
N PRO A 136 -33.14 15.16 -4.82
CA PRO A 136 -34.12 15.87 -4.00
C PRO A 136 -34.97 16.87 -4.80
N ASN A 137 -34.75 17.04 -6.10
CA ASN A 137 -35.50 18.01 -6.92
C ASN A 137 -36.51 17.37 -7.88
N ALA A 138 -36.92 16.12 -7.63
CA ALA A 138 -38.12 15.56 -8.23
C ALA A 138 -39.20 15.47 -7.15
N MET A 139 -40.23 16.32 -7.25
CA MET A 139 -41.36 16.54 -6.32
C MET A 139 -40.98 17.51 -5.18
N HIS A 140 -41.48 18.75 -5.15
CA HIS A 140 -42.88 19.18 -5.28
C HIS A 140 -43.01 20.62 -5.80
#